data_AF-A0A530QMF0-F1
#
_entry.id   AF-A0A530QMF0-F1
#
_cell.length_a   1.000
_cell.length_b   1.000
_cell.length_c   1.000
_cell.angle_alpha   90.00
_cell.angle_beta   90.00
_cell.angle_gamma   90.00
#
_symmetry.space_group_name_H-M   'P 1'
#
loop_
_entity.id
_entity.type
_entity.pdbx_description
1 polymer ?
#
loop_
_entity_poly.entity_id
_entity_poly.type
_entity_poly.pdbx_seq_one_letter_code
_entity_poly.pdbx_strand_id
1 'polypeptide(L)' 'ANDFAGAWAVDENGDPLLPTVPSDPMQRIYALRAGVNIMMYMLTGNYKSDQVHVPVLLERLGQ' A
#
# COMPACT_ATOMS: atom_id res chain seq x y z
N ALA A 1 -9.02 10.71 12.93
CA ALA A 1 -7.71 10.26 12.40
C ALA A 1 -7.91 8.94 11.67
N ASN A 2 -7.10 8.61 10.66
CA ASN A 2 -7.21 7.33 9.95
C ASN A 2 -6.58 6.22 10.81
N ASP A 3 -7.35 5.19 11.15
CA ASP A 3 -6.86 4.04 11.91
C ASP A 3 -6.34 2.93 10.99
N PHE A 4 -5.04 2.97 10.71
CA PHE A 4 -4.38 1.93 9.91
C PHE A 4 -4.27 0.60 10.66
N ALA A 5 -4.03 0.64 11.97
CA ALA A 5 -3.89 -0.58 12.75
C ALA A 5 -5.20 -1.40 12.73
N GLY A 6 -6.34 -0.73 12.92
CA GLY A 6 -7.64 -1.39 12.79
C GLY A 6 -7.96 -1.87 11.37
N ALA A 7 -7.50 -1.15 10.34
CA ALA A 7 -7.67 -1.57 8.95
C ALA A 7 -6.79 -2.79 8.56
N TRP A 8 -5.67 -3.00 9.24
CA TRP A 8 -4.74 -4.11 9.02
C TRP A 8 -5.02 -5.33 9.91
N ALA A 9 -5.81 -5.16 10.97
CA ALA A 9 -6.15 -6.22 11.90
C ALA A 9 -6.99 -7.31 11.21
N VAL A 10 -6.49 -8.55 11.26
CA VAL A 10 -7.14 -9.74 10.70
C VAL A 10 -7.15 -10.87 11.73
N ASP A 11 -8.12 -11.77 11.61
CA ASP A 11 -8.17 -13.00 12.41
C ASP A 11 -7.25 -14.10 11.85
N GLU A 12 -7.31 -15.30 12.43
CA GLU A 12 -6.50 -16.45 11.98
C GLU A 12 -6.88 -16.95 10.58
N ASN A 13 -8.10 -16.66 10.11
CA ASN A 13 -8.59 -17.02 8.78
C ASN A 13 -8.26 -15.94 7.73
N GLY A 14 -7.72 -14.79 8.16
CA GLY A 14 -7.44 -13.64 7.31
C GLY A 14 -8.63 -12.70 7.13
N ASP A 15 -9.72 -12.91 7.87
CA ASP A 15 -10.89 -12.04 7.82
C ASP A 15 -10.65 -10.75 8.62
N PRO A 16 -11.09 -9.57 8.14
CA PRO A 16 -10.91 -8.34 8.88
C PRO A 16 -11.59 -8.32 10.25
N LEU A 17 -10.83 -7.97 11.29
CA LEU A 17 -11.36 -7.89 12.67
C LEU A 17 -12.25 -6.67 12.90
N LEU A 18 -12.00 -5.57 12.18
CA LEU A 18 -12.69 -4.29 12.36
C LEU A 18 -13.18 -3.73 11.03
N PRO A 19 -14.39 -3.14 10.95
CA PRO A 19 -14.86 -2.47 9.74
C PRO A 19 -14.08 -1.17 9.48
N THR A 20 -14.02 -0.72 8.23
CA THR A 20 -13.55 0.64 7.92
C THR A 20 -14.69 1.63 8.12
N VAL A 21 -14.35 2.90 8.36
CA VAL A 21 -15.32 4.00 8.44
C VAL A 21 -14.92 5.09 7.42
N PRO A 22 -15.75 5.36 6.39
CA PRO A 22 -16.96 4.62 5.99
C PRO A 22 -16.67 3.15 5.60
N SER A 23 -17.72 2.33 5.57
CA SER A 23 -17.62 0.92 5.17
C SER A 23 -17.44 0.80 3.65
N ASP A 24 -16.23 1.08 3.19
CA ASP A 24 -15.80 0.98 1.81
C ASP A 24 -14.66 -0.05 1.69
N PRO A 25 -14.86 -1.17 0.95
CA PRO A 25 -13.80 -2.14 0.68
C PRO A 25 -12.52 -1.51 0.10
N MET A 26 -12.65 -0.44 -0.69
CA MET A 26 -11.51 0.26 -1.25
C MET A 26 -10.66 0.96 -0.19
N GLN A 27 -11.27 1.45 0.89
CA GLN A 27 -10.54 2.07 2.00
C GLN A 27 -9.56 1.09 2.65
N ARG A 28 -9.94 -0.18 2.79
CA ARG A 28 -9.04 -1.22 3.30
C ARG A 28 -7.89 -1.50 2.33
N ILE A 29 -8.19 -1.56 1.03
CA ILE A 29 -7.15 -1.74 0.00
C ILE A 29 -6.14 -0.58 0.06
N TYR A 30 -6.62 0.66 0.21
CA TYR A 30 -5.74 1.83 0.36
C TYR A 30 -4.92 1.78 1.65
N ALA A 31 -5.49 1.32 2.76
CA ALA A 31 -4.75 1.13 4.01
C ALA A 31 -3.62 0.12 3.85
N LEU A 32 -3.85 -1.02 3.19
CA LEU A 32 -2.82 -2.03 2.92
C LEU A 32 -1.71 -1.46 2.02
N ARG A 33 -2.08 -0.73 0.95
CA ARG A 33 -1.11 -0.05 0.06
C ARG A 33 -0.28 0.99 0.80
N ALA A 34 -0.89 1.73 1.73
CA ALA A 34 -0.18 2.67 2.57
C ALA A 34 0.88 1.96 3.44
N GLY A 35 0.53 0.84 4.08
CA GLY A 35 1.48 0.04 4.86
C GLY A 35 2.67 -0.43 4.02
N VAL A 36 2.41 -1.00 2.84
CA VAL A 36 3.48 -1.42 1.91
C VAL A 36 4.36 -0.24 1.50
N ASN A 37 3.76 0.91 1.15
CA ASN A 37 4.52 2.10 0.77
C ASN A 37 5.40 2.62 1.92
N ILE A 38 4.90 2.58 3.16
CA ILE A 38 5.67 2.96 4.35
C ILE A 38 6.86 2.02 4.52
N MET A 39 6.64 0.70 4.46
CA MET A 39 7.72 -0.28 4.59
C MET A 39 8.77 -0.13 3.49
N MET A 40 8.34 0.03 2.24
CA MET A 40 9.23 0.27 1.12
C MET A 40 10.05 1.56 1.31
N TYR A 41 9.40 2.64 1.74
CA TYR A 41 10.12 3.89 2.01
C TYR A 41 11.11 3.76 3.17
N MET A 42 10.72 3.12 4.27
CA MET A 42 11.61 2.93 5.42
C MET A 42 12.81 2.04 5.09
N LEU A 43 12.62 1.00 4.27
CA LEU A 43 13.66 0.03 3.95
C LEU A 43 14.59 0.47 2.81
N THR A 44 14.10 1.25 1.86
CA THR A 44 14.91 1.65 0.69
C THR A 44 15.23 3.14 0.63
N GLY A 45 14.47 4.00 1.32
CA GLY A 45 14.63 5.45 1.37
C GLY A 45 14.27 6.19 0.07
N ASN A 46 14.38 5.53 -1.08
CA ASN A 46 14.27 6.14 -2.41
C ASN A 46 13.16 5.53 -3.28
N TYR A 47 12.41 4.52 -2.81
CA TYR A 47 11.45 3.77 -3.63
C TYR A 47 10.55 4.65 -4.50
N LYS A 48 10.01 5.73 -3.92
CA LYS A 48 9.11 6.63 -4.65
C LYS A 48 9.83 7.53 -5.64
N SER A 49 11.08 7.91 -5.35
CA SER A 49 11.96 8.60 -6.29
C SER A 49 12.35 7.69 -7.44
N ASP A 50 12.57 6.40 -7.19
CA ASP A 50 12.92 5.44 -8.23
C ASP A 50 11.77 5.22 -9.23
N GLN A 51 10.51 5.41 -8.81
CA GLN A 51 9.34 5.31 -9.69
C GLN A 51 9.36 6.30 -10.86
N VAL A 52 10.04 7.45 -10.74
CA VAL A 52 10.10 8.43 -11.83
C VAL A 52 10.84 7.88 -13.07
N HIS A 53 11.64 6.83 -12.89
CA HIS A 53 12.39 6.19 -13.96
C HIS A 53 11.60 5.08 -14.69
N VAL A 54 10.43 4.66 -14.18
CA VAL A 54 9.65 3.57 -14.81
C VAL A 54 9.28 3.87 -16.28
N PRO A 55 8.82 5.07 -16.67
CA PRO A 55 8.49 5.35 -18.07
C PRO A 55 9.67 5.16 -19.03
N VAL A 56 10.86 5.63 -18.64
CA VAL A 56 12.06 5.50 -19.47
C VAL A 56 12.57 4.06 -19.54
N LEU A 57 12.38 3.25 -18.48
CA LEU A 57 12.70 1.83 -18.51
C LEU A 57 11.78 1.04 -19.44
N LEU A 58 10.49 1.37 -19.45
CA LEU A 58 9.50 0.75 -20.34
C LEU A 58 9.75 1.10 -21.82
N GLU A 59 10.12 2.35 -22.11
CA GLU A 59 10.49 2.79 -23.46
C GLU A 59 11.68 1.98 -24.02
N ARG A 60 12.67 1.68 -23.18
CA ARG A 60 13.87 0.91 -23.56
C ARG A 60 13.62 -0.59 -23.78
N LEU A 61 12.61 -1.18 -23.13
CA LEU A 61 12.25 -2.59 -23.32
C LEU A 61 11.42 -2.83 -24.58
N GLY A 62 10.79 -1.77 -25.13
CA GLY A 62 10.01 -1.82 -26.36
C GLY A 62 10.81 -1.54 -27.64
N GLN A 63 12.12 -1.25 -27.52
CA GLN A 63 13.08 -1.17 -28.62
C GLN A 63 13.83 -2.50 -28.75
#